data_AF-A0ABD3T7I9-F1
#
_entry.id   AF-A0ABD3T7I9-F1
#
_cell.length_a   1.000
_cell.length_b   1.000
_cell.length_c   1.000
_cell.angle_alpha   90.00
_cell.angle_beta   90.00
_cell.angle_gamma   90.00
#
_symmetry.space_group_name_H-M   'P 1'
#
loop_
_entity.id
_entity.type
_entity.pdbx_description
1 polymer ?
#
loop_
_entity_poly.entity_id
_entity_poly.type
_entity_poly.pdbx_seq_one_letter_code
_entity_poly.pdbx_strand_id
1 'polypeptide(L)'
;MSRKRKIDSECRIFNEQWTYDYFFTQYKERAVCLICQNIVSVFKEYNLRRHYETQHKDKYDCLVGDVRKNKILKLKNTLTTQQNVFVKQKQLNISSLRTSF
;
A
#
# COMPACT_ATOMS: atom_id res chain seq x y z
N MET A 1 -8.49 35.49 6.14
CA MET A 1 -8.84 34.48 7.17
C MET A 1 -9.14 33.15 6.49
N SER A 2 -8.12 32.35 6.19
CA SER A 2 -8.31 31.03 5.57
C SER A 2 -8.80 30.05 6.64
N ARG A 3 -10.06 29.59 6.53
CA ARG A 3 -10.62 28.58 7.43
C ARG A 3 -9.81 27.29 7.30
N LYS A 4 -8.96 27.01 8.30
CA LYS A 4 -8.33 25.69 8.49
C LYS A 4 -9.47 24.68 8.62
N ARG A 5 -9.68 23.86 7.59
CA ARG A 5 -10.62 22.74 7.69
C ARG A 5 -10.05 21.77 8.73
N LYS A 6 -10.77 21.55 9.83
CA LYS A 6 -10.58 20.37 10.68
C LYS A 6 -10.83 19.17 9.77
N ILE A 7 -9.77 18.45 9.39
CA ILE A 7 -9.93 17.17 8.70
C ILE A 7 -10.38 16.19 9.77
N ASP A 8 -11.65 15.87 9.68
CA ASP A 8 -12.38 14.94 10.51
C ASP A 8 -11.67 13.58 10.62
N SER A 9 -11.74 13.00 11.81
CA SER A 9 -11.07 11.76 12.20
C SER A 9 -11.46 10.55 11.33
N GLU A 10 -12.56 10.62 10.57
CA GLU A 10 -13.00 9.58 9.64
C GLU A 10 -12.01 9.28 8.49
N CYS A 11 -11.05 10.17 8.20
CA CYS A 11 -10.06 9.96 7.12
C CYS A 11 -8.78 9.23 7.53
N ARG A 12 -8.70 8.65 8.74
CA ARG A 12 -7.48 8.02 9.29
C ARG A 12 -7.51 6.51 9.38
N ILE A 13 -8.64 5.86 9.16
CA ILE A 13 -8.76 4.41 9.27
C ILE A 13 -8.79 3.81 7.87
N PHE A 14 -7.92 2.84 7.61
CA PHE A 14 -7.89 2.13 6.35
C PHE A 14 -9.04 1.10 6.33
N ASN A 15 -9.88 1.12 5.30
CA ASN A 15 -10.89 0.09 5.10
C ASN A 15 -10.30 -1.09 4.33
N GLU A 16 -10.33 -2.29 4.91
CA GLU A 16 -9.79 -3.50 4.29
C GLU A 16 -10.47 -3.85 2.96
N GLN A 17 -11.72 -3.43 2.75
CA GLN A 17 -12.45 -3.63 1.49
C GLN A 17 -11.71 -2.99 0.30
N TRP A 18 -10.97 -1.88 0.51
CA TRP A 18 -10.16 -1.25 -0.52
C TRP A 18 -9.01 -2.14 -1.02
N THR A 19 -8.62 -3.16 -0.25
CA THR A 19 -7.71 -4.20 -0.73
C THR A 19 -8.33 -4.98 -1.88
N TYR A 20 -9.59 -5.37 -1.72
CA TYR A 20 -10.32 -6.17 -2.69
C TYR A 20 -10.78 -5.31 -3.85
N ASP A 21 -11.25 -4.09 -3.61
CA ASP A 21 -11.78 -3.24 -4.67
C ASP A 21 -10.66 -2.62 -5.52
N TYR A 22 -9.61 -2.11 -4.88
CA TYR A 22 -8.63 -1.22 -5.53
C TYR A 22 -7.17 -1.69 -5.41
N PHE A 23 -6.92 -2.89 -4.89
CA PHE A 23 -5.57 -3.44 -4.67
C PHE A 23 -4.68 -2.58 -3.76
N PHE A 24 -5.25 -1.94 -2.73
CA PHE A 24 -4.45 -1.19 -1.74
C PHE A 24 -4.23 -1.99 -0.46
N THR A 25 -3.13 -1.74 0.22
CA THR A 25 -2.90 -2.23 1.59
C THR A 25 -2.43 -1.08 2.48
N GLN A 26 -2.74 -1.16 3.77
CA GLN A 26 -2.18 -0.24 4.75
C GLN A 26 -0.71 -0.58 5.01
N TYR A 27 0.14 0.46 5.03
CA TYR A 27 1.49 0.39 5.57
C TYR A 27 1.73 1.63 6.44
N LYS A 28 1.82 1.42 7.75
CA LYS A 28 1.83 2.49 8.76
C LYS A 28 0.60 3.40 8.57
N GLU A 29 0.83 4.70 8.35
CA GLU A 29 -0.21 5.71 8.15
C GLU A 29 -0.44 6.05 6.67
N ARG A 30 -0.04 5.15 5.75
CA ARG A 30 -0.18 5.36 4.31
C ARG A 30 -0.78 4.15 3.63
N ALA A 31 -1.46 4.37 2.50
CA ALA A 31 -1.95 3.30 1.64
C ALA A 31 -0.92 3.03 0.53
N VAL A 32 -0.61 1.76 0.29
CA VAL A 32 0.33 1.32 -0.75
C VAL A 32 -0.42 0.52 -1.79
N CYS A 33 -0.28 0.87 -3.05
CA CYS A 33 -0.84 0.11 -4.16
C CYS A 33 -0.04 -1.19 -4.34
N LEU A 34 -0.71 -2.34 -4.30
CA LEU A 34 -0.08 -3.65 -4.46
C LEU A 34 0.41 -3.92 -5.89
N ILE A 35 -0.10 -3.18 -6.89
CA ILE A 35 0.23 -3.36 -8.31
C ILE A 35 1.51 -2.61 -8.67
N CYS A 36 1.58 -1.32 -8.34
CA CYS A 36 2.67 -0.43 -8.75
C CYS A 36 3.51 0.13 -7.58
N GLN A 37 3.17 -0.22 -6.34
CA GLN A 37 3.86 0.23 -5.12
C GLN A 37 3.81 1.75 -4.87
N ASN A 38 2.98 2.47 -5.61
CA ASN A 38 2.71 3.89 -5.36
C ASN A 38 2.04 4.08 -4.00
N ILE A 39 2.42 5.16 -3.31
CA ILE A 39 1.98 5.48 -1.96
C ILE A 39 0.96 6.62 -2.01
N VAL A 40 -0.19 6.43 -1.36
CA VAL A 40 -1.20 7.46 -1.14
C VAL A 40 -1.21 7.81 0.35
N SER A 41 -0.85 9.05 0.66
CA SER A 41 -0.66 9.52 2.04
C SER A 41 -1.94 9.68 2.85
N VAL A 42 -3.12 9.61 2.21
CA VAL A 42 -4.41 9.86 2.86
C VAL A 42 -5.36 8.71 2.57
N PHE A 43 -5.92 8.13 3.62
CA PHE A 43 -6.94 7.07 3.56
C PHE A 43 -8.30 7.64 3.15
N LYS A 44 -8.38 8.08 1.89
CA LYS A 44 -9.61 8.51 1.25
C LYS A 44 -9.89 7.61 0.07
N GLU A 45 -11.05 6.96 0.10
CA GLU A 45 -11.49 6.07 -0.98
C GLU A 45 -11.38 6.73 -2.35
N TYR A 46 -11.82 7.98 -2.50
CA TYR A 46 -11.71 8.73 -3.75
C TYR A 46 -10.28 8.73 -4.33
N ASN A 47 -9.26 8.89 -3.49
CA ASN A 47 -7.87 8.88 -3.95
C ASN A 47 -7.44 7.49 -4.43
N LEU A 48 -7.84 6.44 -3.71
CA LEU A 48 -7.49 5.06 -4.03
C LEU A 48 -8.22 4.57 -5.28
N ARG A 49 -9.53 4.84 -5.36
CA ARG A 49 -10.39 4.52 -6.50
C ARG A 49 -9.88 5.22 -7.75
N ARG A 50 -9.67 6.54 -7.71
CA ARG A 50 -9.14 7.28 -8.87
C ARG A 50 -7.80 6.73 -9.34
N HIS A 51 -6.90 6.38 -8.41
CA HIS A 51 -5.63 5.75 -8.76
C HIS A 51 -5.84 4.42 -9.50
N TYR A 52 -6.66 3.53 -8.95
CA TYR A 52 -6.97 2.25 -9.59
C TYR A 52 -7.64 2.42 -10.96
N GLU A 53 -8.66 3.28 -11.05
CA GLU A 53 -9.44 3.50 -12.26
C GLU A 53 -8.59 4.02 -13.42
N THR A 54 -7.65 4.92 -13.13
CA THR A 54 -6.82 5.57 -14.16
C THR A 54 -5.59 4.77 -14.57
N GLN A 55 -5.06 3.93 -13.69
CA GLN A 55 -3.78 3.24 -13.92
C GLN A 55 -3.91 1.74 -14.12
N HIS A 56 -4.97 1.12 -13.59
CA HIS A 56 -5.01 -0.33 -13.40
C HIS A 56 -6.32 -0.99 -13.84
N LYS A 57 -7.41 -0.24 -13.98
CA LYS A 57 -8.73 -0.80 -14.32
C LYS A 57 -8.68 -1.69 -15.56
N ASP A 58 -8.19 -1.20 -16.70
CA ASP A 58 -8.18 -1.95 -17.96
C ASP A 58 -7.57 -3.37 -17.85
N LYS A 59 -6.59 -3.55 -16.96
CA LYS A 59 -5.88 -4.83 -16.81
C LYS A 59 -6.41 -5.70 -15.67
N TYR A 60 -7.01 -5.11 -14.65
CA TYR A 60 -7.32 -5.81 -13.40
C TYR A 60 -8.83 -5.91 -13.10
N ASP A 61 -9.69 -5.18 -13.80
CA ASP A 61 -11.15 -5.23 -13.58
C ASP A 61 -11.76 -6.57 -14.01
N CYS A 62 -11.15 -7.23 -15.00
CA CYS A 62 -11.55 -8.57 -15.45
C CYS A 62 -11.31 -9.65 -14.38
N LEU A 63 -10.50 -9.38 -13.35
CA LEU A 63 -10.25 -10.32 -12.27
C LEU A 63 -11.38 -10.23 -11.24
N VAL A 64 -12.14 -11.31 -11.14
CA VAL A 64 -13.26 -11.46 -10.20
C VAL A 64 -13.10 -12.68 -9.30
N GLY A 65 -13.85 -12.71 -8.19
CA GLY A 65 -13.92 -13.85 -7.27
C GLY A 65 -12.55 -14.30 -6.75
N ASP A 66 -12.33 -15.62 -6.74
CA ASP A 66 -11.11 -16.22 -6.20
C ASP A 66 -9.86 -15.89 -7.01
N VAL A 67 -9.98 -15.64 -8.31
CA VAL A 67 -8.83 -15.24 -9.14
C VAL A 67 -8.28 -13.90 -8.65
N ARG A 68 -9.17 -12.95 -8.34
CA ARG A 68 -8.80 -11.65 -7.78
C ARG A 68 -8.15 -11.80 -6.40
N LYS A 69 -8.77 -12.57 -5.51
CA LYS A 69 -8.25 -12.83 -4.15
C LYS A 69 -6.86 -13.45 -4.18
N ASN A 70 -6.66 -14.46 -5.03
CA ASN A 70 -5.37 -15.11 -5.22
C ASN A 70 -4.32 -14.13 -5.75
N LYS A 71 -4.69 -13.23 -6.66
CA LYS A 71 -3.78 -12.20 -7.16
C LYS A 71 -3.36 -11.24 -6.05
N ILE A 72 -4.31 -10.77 -5.23
CA ILE A 72 -4.04 -9.92 -4.07
C ILE A 72 -3.08 -10.61 -3.10
N LEU A 73 -3.34 -11.87 -2.75
CA LEU A 73 -2.48 -12.63 -1.84
C LEU A 73 -1.05 -12.76 -2.36
N LYS A 74 -0.89 -13.10 -3.65
CA LYS A 74 0.43 -13.16 -4.29
C LYS A 74 1.16 -11.82 -4.21
N LEU A 75 0.49 -10.72 -4.54
CA LEU A 75 1.09 -9.38 -4.49
C LEU A 75 1.48 -8.97 -3.06
N LYS A 76 0.64 -9.27 -2.05
CA LYS A 76 0.96 -9.04 -0.64
C LYS A 76 2.22 -9.82 -0.22
N ASN A 77 2.30 -11.10 -0.56
CA ASN A 77 3.45 -11.92 -0.24
C ASN A 77 4.73 -11.39 -0.90
N THR A 78 4.67 -11.03 -2.18
CA THR A 78 5.80 -10.41 -2.89
C THR A 78 6.25 -9.12 -2.20
N LEU A 79 5.32 -8.25 -1.81
CA LEU A 79 5.64 -7.00 -1.12
C LEU A 79 6.34 -7.26 0.23
N THR A 80 5.82 -8.20 1.02
CA THR A 80 6.42 -8.59 2.31
C THR A 80 7.84 -9.16 2.12
N THR A 81 8.03 -10.04 1.12
CA THR A 81 9.36 -10.58 0.80
C THR A 81 10.34 -9.46 0.42
N GLN A 82 9.92 -8.52 -0.42
CA GLN A 82 10.75 -7.37 -0.81
C GLN A 82 11.13 -6.53 0.42
N GLN A 83 10.17 -6.21 1.29
CA GLN A 83 10.45 -5.46 2.53
C GLN A 83 11.48 -6.17 3.41
N ASN A 84 11.36 -7.50 3.57
CA ASN A 84 12.29 -8.28 4.39
C ASN A 84 13.73 -8.25 3.87
N VAL A 85 13.92 -8.21 2.54
CA VAL A 85 15.26 -8.08 1.93
C VAL A 85 15.92 -6.76 2.33
N PHE A 86 15.19 -5.64 2.26
CA PHE A 86 15.72 -4.34 2.65
C PHE A 86 16.00 -4.23 4.16
N VAL A 87 15.17 -4.85 5.00
CA VAL A 87 15.42 -4.89 6.46
C VAL A 87 16.70 -5.68 6.76
N LYS A 88 16.90 -6.83 6.12
CA LYS A 88 18.11 -7.65 6.31
C LYS A 88 19.37 -6.91 5.88
N GLN A 89 19.33 -6.20 4.75
CA GLN A 89 20.45 -5.36 4.29
C GLN A 89 20.77 -4.22 5.27
N LYS A 90 19.74 -3.55 5.82
CA LYS A 90 19.94 -2.51 6.83
C LYS A 90 20.59 -3.06 8.10
N GLN A 91 20.17 -4.25 8.57
CA GLN A 91 20.75 -4.88 9.75
C GLN A 91 22.23 -5.25 9.53
N LEU A 92 22.55 -5.85 8.38
CA LEU A 92 23.92 -6.20 8.00
C LEU A 92 24.82 -4.96 7.96
N ASN A 93 24.36 -3.87 7.33
CA ASN A 93 25.11 -2.61 7.29
C ASN A 93 25.38 -2.04 8.69
N ILE A 94 24.37 -2.00 9.57
CA ILE A 94 24.52 -1.52 10.95
C ILE A 94 25.49 -2.41 11.74
N SER A 95 25.44 -3.74 11.57
CA SER A 95 26.38 -4.63 12.25
C SER A 95 27.82 -4.41 11.79
N SER A 96 28.06 -4.27 10.47
CA SER A 96 29.41 -4.04 9.93
C SER A 96 30.02 -2.74 10.44
N LEU A 97 29.24 -1.67 10.57
CA LEU A 97 29.70 -0.39 11.12
C LEU A 97 30.01 -0.47 12.63
N ARG A 98 29.37 -1.40 13.36
CA ARG A 98 29.63 -1.62 14.79
C ARG A 98 30.85 -2.49 15.07
N THR A 99 31.29 -3.31 14.11
CA THR A 99 32.47 -4.19 14.25
C THR A 99 33.78 -3.50 13.85
N SER A 100 33.75 -2.21 13.50
CA SER A 100 34.94 -1.43 13.09
C SER A 100 35.55 -0.57 14.22
N PHE A 101 35.34 -0.93 15.49
CA PHE A 101 35.96 -0.29 16.66
C PHE A 101 36.77 -1.30 17.48
#